data_AF-A0A850DRM8-F1
#
_entry.id   AF-A0A850DRM8-F1
#
_cell.length_a   1.000
_cell.length_b   1.000
_cell.length_c   1.000
_cell.angle_alpha   90.00
_cell.angle_beta   90.00
_cell.angle_gamma   90.00
#
_symmetry.space_group_name_H-M   'P 1'
#
loop_
_entity.id
_entity.type
_entity.pdbx_description
1 polymer ?
#
loop_
_entity_poly.entity_id
_entity_poly.type
_entity_poly.pdbx_seq_one_letter_code
_entity_poly.pdbx_strand_id
1 'polypeptide(L)'
;MIGPKVDRPTVTDARRAYAIATERDGELCQRCLRDCGPLARDHRQNRMPGNTVASNLNCLGLACHIWKTEHPRAALEDGWAVPRWADPHEWPTRRWFRTEVGTLRAGWALLDDEGGVHEISAAKARRRMEGGVP
;
A
#
# COMPACT_ATOMS: atom_id res chain seq x y z
N MET A 1 -3.52 -21.91 -21.55
CA MET A 1 -2.05 -21.74 -21.52
C MET A 1 -1.65 -21.24 -20.14
N ILE A 2 -0.80 -21.98 -19.43
CA ILE A 2 -0.18 -21.50 -18.19
C ILE A 2 0.96 -20.58 -18.63
N GLY A 3 0.86 -19.29 -18.32
CA GLY A 3 1.88 -18.30 -18.66
C GLY A 3 3.23 -18.61 -17.99
N PRO A 4 4.33 -17.97 -18.43
CA PRO A 4 5.64 -18.15 -17.83
C PRO A 4 5.57 -17.87 -16.32
N LYS A 5 6.24 -18.73 -15.55
CA LYS A 5 6.33 -18.61 -14.10
C LYS A 5 7.08 -17.32 -13.80
N VAL A 6 6.38 -16.31 -13.29
CA VAL A 6 6.97 -15.05 -12.85
C VAL A 6 8.12 -15.38 -11.88
N ASP A 7 9.29 -14.81 -12.13
CA ASP A 7 10.46 -15.06 -11.28
C ASP A 7 10.14 -14.69 -9.84
N ARG A 8 10.52 -15.59 -8.92
CA ARG A 8 10.30 -15.36 -7.51
C ARG A 8 11.30 -14.29 -7.04
N PRO A 9 10.84 -13.24 -6.34
CA PRO A 9 11.72 -12.33 -5.64
C PRO A 9 12.67 -13.12 -4.74
N THR A 10 13.95 -12.82 -4.86
CA THR A 10 14.97 -13.36 -3.98
C THR A 10 14.80 -12.80 -2.57
N VAL A 11 15.49 -13.39 -1.59
CA VAL A 11 15.55 -12.82 -0.23
C VAL A 11 16.06 -11.38 -0.25
N THR A 12 16.97 -11.06 -1.19
CA THR A 12 17.51 -9.70 -1.40
C THR A 12 16.43 -8.75 -1.88
N ASP A 13 15.57 -9.17 -2.81
CA ASP A 13 14.49 -8.33 -3.35
C ASP A 13 13.44 -8.02 -2.28
N ALA A 14 13.08 -9.02 -1.47
CA ALA A 14 12.14 -8.80 -0.36
C ALA A 14 12.70 -7.80 0.67
N ARG A 15 14.00 -7.88 0.98
CA ARG A 15 14.67 -6.89 1.87
C ARG A 15 14.68 -5.50 1.26
N ARG A 16 14.95 -5.38 -0.04
CA ARG A 16 14.89 -4.11 -0.77
C ARG A 16 13.48 -3.52 -0.74
N ALA A 17 12.45 -4.31 -0.99
CA ALA A 17 11.06 -3.87 -0.94
C ALA A 17 10.69 -3.33 0.46
N TYR A 18 11.12 -4.00 1.53
CA TYR A 18 10.91 -3.49 2.89
C TYR A 18 11.64 -2.18 3.13
N ALA A 19 12.90 -2.03 2.69
CA ALA A 19 13.65 -0.79 2.83
C ALA A 19 12.96 0.37 2.10
N ILE A 20 12.55 0.16 0.84
CA ILE A 20 11.84 1.16 0.03
C ILE A 20 10.53 1.60 0.72
N ALA A 21 9.71 0.64 1.18
CA ALA A 21 8.48 0.98 1.89
C ALA A 21 8.73 1.77 3.17
N THR A 22 9.81 1.44 3.90
CA THR A 22 10.20 2.14 5.14
C THR A 22 10.56 3.58 4.87
N GLU A 23 11.43 3.80 3.88
CA GLU A 23 11.92 5.13 3.49
C GLU A 23 10.78 5.99 2.94
N ARG A 24 10.00 5.45 2.00
CA ARG A 24 8.84 6.12 1.40
C ARG A 24 7.83 6.59 2.47
N ASP A 25 7.55 5.72 3.43
CA ASP A 25 6.55 5.99 4.47
C ASP A 25 7.15 6.71 5.71
N GLY A 26 8.46 7.04 5.67
CA GLY A 26 9.16 7.84 6.69
C GLY A 26 9.15 7.23 8.09
N GLU A 27 9.12 5.90 8.20
CA GLU A 27 8.95 5.18 9.47
C GLU A 27 7.69 5.56 10.28
N LEU A 28 6.64 6.04 9.60
CA LEU A 28 5.38 6.43 10.23
C LEU A 28 4.23 5.50 9.82
N CYS A 29 3.28 5.33 10.75
CA CYS A 29 2.04 4.64 10.45
C CYS A 29 1.23 5.45 9.43
N GLN A 30 1.11 4.95 8.20
CA GLN A 30 0.43 5.66 7.12
C GLN A 30 -1.08 5.78 7.33
N ARG A 31 -1.68 4.93 8.17
CA ARG A 31 -3.12 5.04 8.45
C ARG A 31 -3.47 6.17 9.41
N CYS A 32 -2.69 6.37 10.46
CA CYS A 32 -3.06 7.32 11.52
C CYS A 32 -2.04 8.44 11.78
N LEU A 33 -0.82 8.35 11.25
CA LEU A 33 0.32 9.24 11.53
C LEU A 33 0.65 9.43 13.02
N ARG A 34 0.22 8.49 13.86
CA ARG A 34 0.45 8.51 15.30
C ARG A 34 1.25 7.28 15.70
N ASP A 35 1.85 7.34 16.88
CA ASP A 35 2.31 6.13 17.55
C ASP A 35 1.10 5.28 17.93
N CYS A 36 0.96 4.14 17.28
CA CYS A 36 -0.08 3.16 17.55
C CYS A 36 0.51 1.75 17.73
N GLY A 37 1.69 1.71 18.34
CA GLY A 37 2.47 0.51 18.60
C GLY A 37 3.53 0.23 17.53
N PRO A 38 4.28 -0.88 17.67
CA PRO A 38 5.41 -1.20 16.80
C PRO A 38 5.05 -1.17 15.32
N LEU A 39 5.92 -0.57 14.51
CA LEU A 39 5.71 -0.41 13.07
C LEU A 39 6.04 -1.71 12.32
N ALA A 40 5.11 -2.15 11.49
CA ALA A 40 5.27 -3.29 10.58
C ALA A 40 5.16 -2.83 9.13
N ARG A 41 5.83 -3.55 8.22
CA ARG A 41 5.64 -3.42 6.77
C ARG A 41 4.56 -4.40 6.37
N ASP A 42 3.33 -3.91 6.45
CA ASP A 42 2.12 -4.69 6.21
C ASP A 42 1.89 -4.87 4.71
N HIS A 43 1.42 -6.06 4.31
CA HIS A 43 1.13 -6.38 2.91
C HIS A 43 -0.29 -5.97 2.58
N ARG A 44 -0.50 -4.98 1.71
CA ARG A 44 -1.84 -4.50 1.30
C ARG A 44 -2.68 -5.62 0.69
N GLN A 45 -2.09 -6.42 -0.20
CA GLN A 45 -2.61 -7.70 -0.65
C GLN A 45 -1.96 -8.82 0.16
N ASN A 46 -2.75 -9.72 0.75
CA ASN A 46 -2.25 -10.82 1.59
C ASN A 46 -1.01 -11.50 1.01
N ARG A 47 -0.05 -11.81 1.90
CA ARG A 47 1.24 -12.38 1.54
C ARG A 47 1.07 -13.68 0.74
N MET A 48 1.69 -13.71 -0.42
CA MET A 48 1.79 -14.87 -1.32
C MET A 48 3.24 -15.02 -1.78
N PRO A 49 3.65 -16.20 -2.25
CA PRO A 49 4.97 -16.37 -2.84
C PRO A 49 5.18 -15.35 -3.98
N GLY A 50 6.11 -14.43 -3.75
CA GLY A 50 6.57 -13.45 -4.73
C GLY A 50 5.77 -12.15 -4.88
N ASN A 51 4.89 -11.81 -3.94
CA ASN A 51 4.22 -10.49 -3.91
C ASN A 51 4.76 -9.54 -2.83
N THR A 52 5.94 -9.81 -2.28
CA THR A 52 6.64 -8.85 -1.41
C THR A 52 7.37 -7.84 -2.28
N VAL A 53 6.62 -6.83 -2.71
CA VAL A 53 7.06 -5.71 -3.54
C VAL A 53 6.65 -4.39 -2.88
N ALA A 54 7.37 -3.29 -3.14
CA ALA A 54 7.18 -2.06 -2.35
C ALA A 54 5.79 -1.44 -2.58
N SER A 55 5.23 -1.58 -3.77
CA SER A 55 3.86 -1.18 -4.11
C SER A 55 2.80 -1.95 -3.30
N ASN A 56 3.12 -3.18 -2.86
CA ASN A 56 2.25 -4.01 -2.04
C ASN A 56 2.47 -3.82 -0.53
N LEU A 57 3.39 -2.95 -0.11
CA LEU A 57 3.72 -2.74 1.30
C LEU A 57 3.25 -1.37 1.78
N ASN A 58 2.87 -1.27 3.04
CA ASN A 58 2.67 -0.01 3.77
C ASN A 58 3.18 -0.12 5.21
N CYS A 59 3.70 0.97 5.75
CA CYS A 59 4.03 1.06 7.16
C CYS A 59 2.77 1.27 8.00
N LEU A 60 2.45 0.32 8.87
CA LEU A 60 1.36 0.41 9.85
C LEU A 60 1.87 0.09 11.25
N GLY A 61 1.48 0.90 12.24
CA GLY A 61 1.64 0.53 13.64
C GLY A 61 0.68 -0.60 14.03
N LEU A 62 1.05 -1.35 15.07
CA LEU A 62 0.37 -2.59 15.47
C LEU A 62 -1.17 -2.47 15.54
N ALA A 63 -1.71 -1.43 16.18
CA ALA A 63 -3.17 -1.27 16.30
C ALA A 63 -3.85 -1.04 14.93
N CYS A 64 -3.20 -0.30 14.02
CA CYS A 64 -3.72 -0.11 12.67
C CYS A 64 -3.61 -1.35 11.80
N HIS A 65 -2.54 -2.13 11.99
CA HIS A 65 -2.37 -3.42 11.33
C HIS A 65 -3.45 -4.42 11.79
N ILE A 66 -3.68 -4.55 13.11
CA ILE A 66 -4.75 -5.40 13.66
C ILE A 66 -6.12 -4.98 13.11
N TRP A 67 -6.43 -3.68 13.14
CA TRP A 67 -7.70 -3.18 12.61
C TRP A 67 -7.93 -3.59 11.15
N LYS A 68 -6.91 -3.47 10.30
CA LYS A 68 -7.01 -3.84 8.88
C LYS A 68 -7.35 -5.32 8.73
N THR A 69 -6.74 -6.18 9.52
CA THR A 69 -6.98 -7.63 9.53
C THR A 69 -8.40 -7.96 10.01
N GLU A 70 -8.90 -7.26 11.03
CA GLU A 70 -10.23 -7.48 11.60
C GLU A 70 -11.37 -6.87 10.76
N HIS A 71 -11.07 -5.88 9.93
CA HIS A 71 -12.06 -5.13 9.14
C HIS A 71 -11.74 -5.16 7.64
N PRO A 72 -11.63 -6.34 7.00
CA PRO A 72 -11.09 -6.48 5.64
C PRO A 72 -11.91 -5.72 4.59
N ARG A 73 -13.24 -5.66 4.75
CA ARG A 73 -14.12 -4.89 3.84
C ARG A 73 -13.85 -3.39 3.93
N ALA A 74 -13.82 -2.86 5.15
CA ALA A 74 -13.52 -1.44 5.36
C ALA A 74 -12.08 -1.12 4.91
N ALA A 75 -11.12 -2.02 5.13
CA ALA A 75 -9.75 -1.85 4.65
C ALA A 75 -9.66 -1.78 3.13
N LEU A 76 -10.47 -2.54 2.39
CA LEU A 76 -10.55 -2.44 0.93
C LEU A 76 -11.14 -1.09 0.49
N GLU A 77 -12.28 -0.70 1.07
CA GLU A 77 -12.98 0.56 0.78
C GLU A 77 -12.11 1.79 1.11
N ASP A 78 -11.34 1.73 2.20
CA ASP A 78 -10.46 2.80 2.66
C ASP A 78 -9.07 2.80 2.00
N GLY A 79 -8.75 1.81 1.16
CA GLY A 79 -7.46 1.72 0.45
C GLY A 79 -6.28 1.23 1.28
N TRP A 80 -6.54 0.52 2.37
CA TRP A 80 -5.52 -0.15 3.18
C TRP A 80 -5.28 -1.60 2.78
N ALA A 81 -6.20 -2.18 2.00
CA ALA A 81 -6.07 -3.51 1.44
C ALA A 81 -6.23 -3.50 -0.10
N VAL A 82 -5.79 -4.57 -0.73
CA VAL A 82 -5.90 -4.82 -2.17
C VAL A 82 -6.58 -6.18 -2.38
N PRO A 83 -7.62 -6.28 -3.23
CA PRO A 83 -8.24 -7.56 -3.55
C PRO A 83 -7.24 -8.54 -4.16
N ARG A 84 -7.48 -9.84 -3.97
CA ARG A 84 -6.58 -10.89 -4.48
C ARG A 84 -6.42 -10.90 -6.01
N TRP A 85 -7.42 -10.42 -6.75
CA TRP A 85 -7.42 -10.37 -8.21
C TRP A 85 -6.80 -9.09 -8.77
N ALA A 86 -6.56 -8.08 -7.93
CA ALA A 86 -6.05 -6.78 -8.36
C ALA A 86 -4.52 -6.71 -8.27
N ASP A 87 -3.92 -5.85 -9.08
CA ASP A 87 -2.50 -5.51 -9.01
C ASP A 87 -2.27 -4.41 -7.94
N PRO A 88 -1.40 -4.62 -6.93
CA PRO A 88 -1.03 -3.59 -5.97
C PRO A 88 -0.50 -2.27 -6.58
N HIS A 89 0.14 -2.31 -7.76
CA HIS A 89 0.61 -1.11 -8.48
C HIS A 89 -0.55 -0.26 -8.99
N GLU A 90 -1.65 -0.91 -9.33
CA GLU A 90 -2.79 -0.26 -9.95
C GLU A 90 -3.92 0.04 -8.96
N TRP A 91 -3.92 -0.62 -7.81
CA TRP A 91 -4.92 -0.43 -6.77
C TRP A 91 -4.62 0.83 -5.93
N PRO A 92 -5.58 1.75 -5.77
CA PRO A 92 -5.36 2.95 -4.98
C PRO A 92 -5.12 2.67 -3.49
N THR A 93 -4.39 3.58 -2.85
CA THR A 93 -4.19 3.59 -1.39
C THR A 93 -4.30 5.01 -0.84
N ARG A 94 -4.52 5.13 0.47
CA ARG A 94 -4.50 6.42 1.16
C ARG A 94 -3.07 6.82 1.53
N ARG A 95 -2.73 8.09 1.32
CA ARG A 95 -1.45 8.69 1.73
C ARG A 95 -1.65 10.10 2.26
N TRP A 96 -0.66 10.58 3.02
CA TRP A 96 -0.64 11.92 3.55
C TRP A 96 0.23 12.81 2.69
N PHE A 97 -0.32 13.92 2.24
CA PHE A 97 0.35 14.90 1.41
C PHE A 97 0.50 16.21 2.17
N ARG A 98 1.66 16.85 2.05
CA ARG A 98 1.86 18.22 2.54
C ARG A 98 1.08 19.19 1.67
N THR A 99 0.40 20.13 2.30
CA THR A 99 -0.24 21.27 1.63
C THR A 99 0.76 22.43 1.48
N GLU A 100 0.40 23.42 0.69
CA GLU A 100 1.22 24.64 0.49
C GLU A 100 1.47 25.41 1.80
N VAL A 101 0.55 25.30 2.76
CA VAL A 101 0.65 25.94 4.08
C VAL A 101 1.27 25.03 5.15
N GLY A 102 1.92 23.94 4.74
CA GLY A 102 2.66 23.05 5.63
C GLY A 102 1.82 22.09 6.47
N THR A 103 0.50 22.03 6.25
CA THR A 103 -0.38 21.04 6.91
C THR A 103 -0.37 19.71 6.15
N LEU A 104 -0.98 18.67 6.74
CA LEU A 104 -1.13 17.37 6.09
C LEU A 104 -2.59 17.15 5.70
N ARG A 105 -2.81 16.57 4.52
CA ARG A 105 -4.13 16.09 4.08
C ARG A 105 -4.06 14.64 3.64
N ALA A 106 -5.13 13.89 3.89
CA ALA A 106 -5.28 12.56 3.31
C ALA A 106 -5.68 12.68 1.84
N GLY A 107 -4.98 11.97 0.97
CA GLY A 107 -5.27 11.85 -0.47
C GLY A 107 -5.22 10.40 -0.92
N TRP A 108 -5.52 10.18 -2.20
CA TRP A 108 -5.39 8.87 -2.85
C TRP A 108 -4.11 8.83 -3.67
N ALA A 109 -3.44 7.68 -3.69
CA ALA A 109 -2.22 7.48 -4.46
C ALA A 109 -2.16 6.09 -5.10
N LEU A 110 -1.31 5.99 -6.12
CA LEU A 110 -0.70 4.74 -6.56
C LEU A 110 0.74 4.68 -6.05
N LEU A 111 1.21 3.47 -5.77
CA LEU A 111 2.58 3.21 -5.33
C LEU A 111 3.30 2.43 -6.41
N ASP A 112 4.58 2.70 -6.61
CA ASP A 112 5.45 1.86 -7.42
C ASP A 112 6.50 1.14 -6.56
N ASP A 113 7.30 0.30 -7.22
CA ASP A 113 8.36 -0.49 -6.59
C ASP A 113 9.68 0.27 -6.44
N GLU A 114 9.75 1.52 -6.87
CA GLU A 114 10.89 2.43 -6.72
C GLU A 114 10.73 3.38 -5.52
N GLY A 115 9.56 3.35 -4.87
CA GLY A 115 9.24 4.21 -3.72
C GLY A 115 8.39 5.43 -4.07
N GLY A 116 7.96 5.56 -5.32
CA GLY A 116 7.09 6.63 -5.77
C GLY A 116 5.71 6.60 -5.12
N VAL A 117 5.19 7.80 -4.84
CA VAL A 117 3.83 8.05 -4.36
C VAL A 117 3.16 8.99 -5.36
N HIS A 118 2.30 8.41 -6.20
CA HIS A 118 1.66 9.14 -7.29
C HIS A 118 0.25 9.53 -6.90
N GLU A 119 0.06 10.79 -6.53
CA GLU A 119 -1.25 11.28 -6.15
C GLU A 119 -2.25 11.15 -7.32
N ILE A 120 -3.47 10.69 -7.00
CA ILE A 120 -4.58 10.58 -7.93
C ILE A 120 -5.86 11.19 -7.33
N SER A 121 -6.77 11.63 -8.20
CA SER A 121 -8.06 12.17 -7.74
C SER A 121 -8.93 11.07 -7.13
N ALA A 122 -9.83 11.45 -6.21
CA ALA A 122 -10.80 10.53 -5.62
C ALA A 122 -11.69 9.85 -6.68
N ALA A 123 -12.05 10.56 -7.75
CA ALA A 123 -12.80 9.99 -8.87
C ALA A 123 -12.01 8.91 -9.61
N LYS A 124 -10.69 9.11 -9.82
CA LYS A 124 -9.82 8.10 -10.43
C LYS A 124 -9.63 6.89 -9.51
N ALA A 125 -9.49 7.12 -8.21
CA ALA A 125 -9.40 6.04 -7.22
C ALA A 125 -10.66 5.18 -7.22
N ARG A 126 -11.84 5.81 -7.14
CA ARG A 126 -13.13 5.11 -7.17
C ARG A 126 -13.29 4.24 -8.41
N ARG A 127 -13.03 4.79 -9.61
CA ARG A 127 -13.12 4.02 -10.87
C ARG A 127 -12.25 2.76 -10.84
N ARG A 128 -11.00 2.87 -10.37
CA ARG A 128 -10.08 1.74 -10.25
C ARG A 128 -10.57 0.70 -9.25
N MET A 129 -11.09 1.14 -8.11
CA MET A 129 -11.62 0.24 -7.06
C MET A 129 -12.92 -0.48 -7.50
N GLU A 130 -13.68 0.10 -8.41
CA GLU A 130 -14.88 -0.52 -9.01
C GLU A 130 -14.53 -1.50 -10.15
N GLY A 131 -13.25 -1.72 -10.45
CA GLY A 131 -12.80 -2.57 -11.56
C GLY A 131 -12.78 -1.86 -12.93
N GLY A 132 -12.96 -0.54 -12.94
CA GLY A 132 -12.74 0.28 -14.13
C GLY A 132 -11.25 0.37 -14.45
N VAL A 133 -10.82 -0.40 -15.46
CA VAL A 133 -9.50 -0.23 -16.09
C VAL A 133 -9.46 1.18 -16.72
N PRO A 134 -8.33 1.92 -16.62
CA PRO A 134 -8.19 3.25 -17.24
C PRO A 134 -8.50 3.30 -18.73
#